data_AF-A0A6M0FWT7-F1
#
_entry.id   AF-A0A6M0FWT7-F1
#
_cell.length_a   1.000
_cell.length_b   1.000
_cell.length_c   1.000
_cell.angle_alpha   90.00
_cell.angle_beta   90.00
_cell.angle_gamma   90.00
#
_symmetry.space_group_name_H-M   'P 1'
#
loop_
_entity.id
_entity.type
_entity.pdbx_description
1 polymer ?
#
loop_
_entity_poly.entity_id
_entity_poly.type
_entity_poly.pdbx_seq_one_letter_code
_entity_poly.pdbx_strand_id
1 'polypeptide(L)'
;MASSPVELISSLASSIQNIKGTYELIAPLKNLLILPGQRKNISELQGQIQDTESKVQELKLSIAGLSKLVRSYADLIGDVRVATASSDKFSELIELQPDLLLNLKTFFANNIRDEYTRVTSGIANLPKPQNTESGQKFGNLEIIARNLRDLIQQLRDSNSGDKEQIKAIAKKLSSQYSDMEATLSELLREILAGLEST
;
A
#
# COMPACT_ATOMS: atom_id res chain seq x y z
N MET A 1 -18.47 9.23 -21.49
CA MET A 1 -18.04 8.22 -20.51
C MET A 1 -16.53 8.15 -20.59
N ALA A 2 -15.80 8.47 -19.52
CA ALA A 2 -14.35 8.38 -19.51
C ALA A 2 -13.95 6.91 -19.43
N SER A 3 -13.23 6.41 -20.44
CA SER A 3 -12.64 5.06 -20.41
C SER A 3 -11.65 4.98 -19.25
N SER A 4 -11.68 3.88 -18.49
CA SER A 4 -10.71 3.71 -17.41
C SER A 4 -9.28 3.62 -17.95
N PRO A 5 -8.25 4.01 -17.19
CA PRO A 5 -6.85 3.88 -17.62
C PRO A 5 -6.48 2.46 -18.09
N VAL A 6 -7.08 1.44 -17.48
CA VAL A 6 -6.90 0.02 -17.84
C VAL A 6 -7.50 -0.30 -19.21
N GLU A 7 -8.67 0.26 -19.53
CA GLU A 7 -9.31 0.11 -20.84
C GLU A 7 -8.53 0.83 -21.94
N LEU A 8 -8.01 2.03 -21.66
CA LEU A 8 -7.17 2.78 -22.60
C LEU A 8 -5.88 2.02 -22.91
N ILE A 9 -5.21 1.47 -21.90
CA ILE A 9 -3.98 0.67 -22.10
C ILE A 9 -4.28 -0.63 -22.86
N SER A 10 -5.41 -1.27 -22.58
CA SER A 10 -5.82 -2.49 -23.29
C SER A 10 -6.17 -2.20 -24.76
N SER A 11 -6.83 -1.08 -25.04
CA SER A 11 -7.12 -0.59 -26.39
C SER A 11 -5.84 -0.22 -27.15
N LEU A 12 -4.90 0.46 -26.48
CA LEU A 12 -3.59 0.81 -27.04
C LEU A 12 -2.79 -0.45 -27.37
N ALA A 13 -2.72 -1.41 -26.45
CA ALA A 13 -2.06 -2.71 -26.67
C ALA A 13 -2.64 -3.45 -27.89
N SER A 14 -3.97 -3.46 -28.02
CA SER A 14 -4.67 -4.10 -29.14
C SER A 14 -4.40 -3.38 -30.47
N SER A 15 -4.37 -2.05 -30.45
CA SER A 15 -4.04 -1.22 -31.61
C SER A 15 -2.61 -1.47 -32.09
N ILE A 16 -1.65 -1.59 -31.16
CA ILE A 16 -0.25 -1.91 -31.49
C ILE A 16 -0.14 -3.31 -32.09
N GLN A 17 -0.83 -4.30 -31.53
CA GLN A 17 -0.88 -5.67 -32.08
C GLN A 17 -1.42 -5.68 -33.52
N ASN A 18 -2.48 -4.90 -33.79
CA ASN A 18 -3.03 -4.77 -35.14
C ASN A 18 -2.04 -4.11 -36.12
N ILE A 19 -1.35 -3.06 -35.68
CA ILE A 19 -0.31 -2.40 -36.48
C ILE A 19 0.85 -3.36 -36.76
N LYS A 20 1.27 -4.15 -35.78
CA LYS A 20 2.31 -5.18 -35.94
C LYS A 20 1.89 -6.29 -36.90
N GLY A 21 0.68 -6.83 -36.75
CA GLY A 21 0.15 -7.82 -37.68
C GLY A 21 0.08 -7.26 -39.11
N THR A 22 -0.31 -6.00 -39.27
CA THR A 22 -0.28 -5.30 -40.56
C THR A 22 1.14 -5.16 -41.09
N TYR A 23 2.10 -4.80 -40.25
CA TYR A 23 3.52 -4.71 -40.60
C TYR A 23 4.08 -6.05 -41.07
N GLU A 24 3.82 -7.14 -40.35
CA GLU A 24 4.28 -8.49 -40.68
C GLU A 24 3.76 -8.97 -42.04
N LEU A 25 2.57 -8.51 -42.47
CA LEU A 25 2.04 -8.78 -43.81
C LEU A 25 2.77 -8.02 -44.92
N ILE A 26 3.30 -6.83 -44.63
CA ILE A 26 3.95 -5.95 -45.62
C ILE A 26 5.48 -6.19 -45.66
N ALA A 27 6.09 -6.61 -44.54
CA ALA A 27 7.52 -6.82 -44.40
C ALA A 27 8.15 -7.73 -45.48
N PRO A 28 7.51 -8.84 -45.94
CA PRO A 28 8.03 -9.66 -47.02
C PRO A 28 8.11 -8.94 -48.37
N LEU A 29 7.22 -7.96 -48.61
CA LEU A 29 7.16 -7.17 -49.85
C LEU A 29 8.22 -6.06 -49.91
N LYS A 30 8.87 -5.78 -48.77
CA LYS A 30 9.87 -4.72 -48.60
C LYS A 30 11.04 -4.81 -49.58
N ASN A 31 11.42 -6.02 -49.97
CA ASN A 31 12.52 -6.24 -50.92
C ASN A 31 12.07 -6.23 -52.39
N LEU A 32 10.77 -6.37 -52.67
CA LEU A 32 10.22 -6.55 -54.02
C LEU A 32 9.59 -5.28 -54.61
N LEU A 33 8.93 -4.44 -53.81
CA LEU A 33 8.07 -3.35 -54.32
C LEU A 33 8.37 -1.96 -53.71
N ILE A 34 9.33 -1.85 -52.79
CA ILE A 34 9.48 -0.66 -51.94
C ILE A 34 10.83 0.04 -52.22
N LEU A 35 10.76 1.35 -52.53
CA LEU A 35 11.91 2.21 -52.79
C LEU A 35 12.83 2.32 -51.54
N PRO A 36 14.15 2.52 -51.70
CA PRO A 36 15.10 2.53 -50.59
C PRO A 36 14.74 3.49 -49.43
N GLY A 37 14.22 4.68 -49.74
CA GLY A 37 13.76 5.64 -48.71
C GLY A 37 12.53 5.15 -47.92
N GLN A 38 11.62 4.42 -48.56
CA GLN A 38 10.48 3.81 -47.91
C GLN A 38 10.88 2.59 -47.07
N ARG A 39 11.95 1.87 -47.43
CA ARG A 39 12.50 0.77 -46.61
C ARG A 39 13.02 1.27 -45.25
N LYS A 40 13.63 2.46 -45.23
CA LYS A 40 14.09 3.13 -44.00
C LYS A 40 12.89 3.48 -43.10
N ASN A 41 11.88 4.14 -43.64
CA ASN A 41 10.66 4.50 -42.89
C ASN A 41 9.96 3.26 -42.31
N ILE A 42 9.92 2.15 -43.04
CA ILE A 42 9.36 0.88 -42.57
C ILE A 42 10.19 0.28 -41.42
N SER A 43 11.52 0.31 -41.50
CA SER A 43 12.37 -0.11 -40.35
C SER A 43 12.19 0.80 -39.13
N GLU A 44 12.07 2.11 -39.33
CA GLU A 44 11.82 3.08 -38.26
C GLU A 44 10.46 2.85 -37.60
N LEU A 45 9.41 2.59 -38.38
CA LEU A 45 8.09 2.22 -37.89
C LEU A 45 8.14 0.92 -37.06
N GLN A 46 8.91 -0.10 -37.48
CA GLN A 46 9.08 -1.32 -36.70
C GLN A 46 9.73 -1.02 -35.33
N GLY A 47 10.75 -0.17 -35.30
CA GLY A 47 11.38 0.28 -34.07
C GLY A 47 10.39 1.02 -33.16
N GLN A 48 9.61 1.96 -33.71
CA GLN A 48 8.59 2.68 -32.97
C GLN A 48 7.49 1.77 -32.41
N ILE A 49 7.06 0.76 -33.16
CA ILE A 49 6.11 -0.26 -32.70
C ILE A 49 6.69 -1.00 -31.49
N GLN A 50 7.93 -1.48 -31.59
CA GLN A 50 8.57 -2.25 -30.52
C GLN A 50 8.81 -1.41 -29.26
N ASP A 51 9.21 -0.14 -29.42
CA ASP A 51 9.34 0.81 -28.31
C ASP A 51 8.00 1.07 -27.63
N THR A 52 6.93 1.19 -28.42
CA THR A 52 5.57 1.40 -27.88
C THR A 52 5.04 0.14 -27.19
N GLU A 53 5.28 -1.05 -27.75
CA GLU A 53 4.97 -2.33 -27.09
C GLU A 53 5.66 -2.41 -25.73
N SER A 54 6.94 -2.06 -25.67
CA SER A 54 7.74 -2.09 -24.43
C SER A 54 7.16 -1.14 -23.39
N LYS A 55 6.88 0.12 -23.76
CA LYS A 55 6.24 1.11 -22.89
C LYS A 55 4.86 0.67 -22.38
N VAL A 56 4.07 0.02 -23.22
CA VAL A 56 2.76 -0.53 -22.82
C VAL A 56 2.91 -1.64 -21.79
N GLN A 57 3.89 -2.53 -21.96
CA GLN A 57 4.15 -3.58 -20.97
C GLN A 57 4.66 -2.99 -19.64
N GLU A 58 5.55 -2.01 -19.70
CA GLU A 58 6.02 -1.27 -18.51
C GLU A 58 4.86 -0.60 -17.77
N LEU A 59 3.93 0.04 -18.48
CA LEU A 59 2.72 0.63 -17.91
C LEU A 59 1.82 -0.41 -17.25
N LYS A 60 1.59 -1.57 -17.89
CA LYS A 60 0.80 -2.66 -17.31
C LYS A 60 1.41 -3.17 -16.00
N LEU A 61 2.72 -3.38 -15.98
CA LEU A 61 3.44 -3.81 -14.78
C LEU A 61 3.38 -2.75 -13.68
N SER A 62 3.51 -1.48 -14.05
CA SER A 62 3.43 -0.34 -13.11
C SER A 62 2.05 -0.26 -12.45
N ILE A 63 0.97 -0.41 -13.22
CA ILE A 63 -0.40 -0.42 -12.69
C ILE A 63 -0.66 -1.62 -11.78
N ALA A 64 -0.17 -2.80 -12.16
CA ALA A 64 -0.31 -3.99 -11.32
C ALA A 64 0.43 -3.83 -9.98
N GLY A 65 1.66 -3.30 -10.01
CA GLY A 65 2.45 -3.00 -8.82
C GLY A 65 1.76 -1.98 -7.91
N LEU A 66 1.22 -0.92 -8.51
CA LEU A 66 0.46 0.11 -7.80
C LEU A 66 -0.83 -0.42 -7.17
N SER A 67 -1.60 -1.24 -7.90
CA SER A 67 -2.82 -1.86 -7.36
C SER A 67 -2.52 -2.74 -6.15
N LYS A 68 -1.42 -3.51 -6.22
CA LYS A 68 -0.93 -4.29 -5.09
C LYS A 68 -0.54 -3.39 -3.91
N LEU A 69 0.15 -2.27 -4.19
CA LEU A 69 0.55 -1.31 -3.17
C LEU A 69 -0.66 -0.70 -2.45
N VAL A 70 -1.66 -0.22 -3.20
CA VAL A 70 -2.91 0.33 -2.66
C VAL A 70 -3.62 -0.67 -1.77
N ARG A 71 -3.71 -1.95 -2.18
CA ARG A 71 -4.29 -3.01 -1.36
C ARG A 71 -3.50 -3.22 -0.07
N SER A 72 -2.17 -3.29 -0.15
CA SER A 72 -1.32 -3.45 1.04
C SER A 72 -1.48 -2.31 2.05
N TYR A 73 -1.61 -1.06 1.61
CA TYR A 73 -1.95 0.05 2.50
C TYR A 73 -3.35 -0.08 3.07
N ALA A 74 -4.36 -0.41 2.25
CA ALA A 74 -5.74 -0.54 2.70
C ALA A 74 -5.93 -1.67 3.74
N ASP A 75 -5.31 -2.82 3.50
CA ASP A 75 -5.34 -3.97 4.42
C ASP A 75 -4.68 -3.59 5.75
N LEU A 76 -3.53 -2.92 5.70
CA LEU A 76 -2.81 -2.48 6.89
C LEU A 76 -3.59 -1.43 7.69
N ILE A 77 -4.24 -0.47 7.03
CA ILE A 77 -5.16 0.48 7.66
C ILE A 77 -6.31 -0.26 8.34
N GLY A 78 -6.83 -1.33 7.72
CA GLY A 78 -7.83 -2.20 8.31
C GLY A 78 -7.34 -2.87 9.61
N ASP A 79 -6.14 -3.45 9.59
CA ASP A 79 -5.54 -4.09 10.77
C ASP A 79 -5.31 -3.07 11.90
N VAL A 80 -4.82 -1.87 11.57
CA VAL A 80 -4.63 -0.79 12.55
C VAL A 80 -5.96 -0.36 13.18
N ARG A 81 -7.04 -0.22 12.39
CA ARG A 81 -8.39 0.10 12.90
C ARG A 81 -8.90 -0.94 13.89
N VAL A 82 -8.66 -2.22 13.60
CA VAL A 82 -9.03 -3.32 14.51
C VAL A 82 -8.27 -3.17 15.84
N ALA A 83 -6.98 -2.88 15.80
CA ALA A 83 -6.16 -2.67 16.99
C ALA A 83 -6.59 -1.43 17.81
N THR A 84 -6.93 -0.32 17.14
CA THR A 84 -7.51 0.88 17.78
C THR A 84 -8.80 0.53 18.50
N ALA A 85 -9.76 -0.07 17.79
CA ALA A 85 -11.07 -0.42 18.35
C ALA A 85 -10.98 -1.45 19.48
N SER A 86 -10.04 -2.40 19.39
CA SER A 86 -9.74 -3.35 20.46
C SER A 86 -9.25 -2.63 21.72
N SER A 87 -8.34 -1.66 21.56
CA SER A 87 -7.79 -0.87 22.66
C SER A 87 -8.83 0.02 23.34
N ASP A 88 -9.70 0.67 22.55
CA ASP A 88 -10.82 1.47 23.08
C ASP A 88 -11.80 0.61 23.88
N LYS A 89 -12.25 -0.51 23.28
CA LYS A 89 -13.17 -1.44 23.94
C LYS A 89 -12.58 -2.03 25.21
N PHE A 90 -11.28 -2.33 25.22
CA PHE A 90 -10.62 -2.80 26.43
C PHE A 90 -10.61 -1.71 27.52
N SER A 91 -10.31 -0.46 27.17
CA SER A 91 -10.39 0.67 28.11
C SER A 91 -11.80 0.84 28.70
N GLU A 92 -12.85 0.63 27.91
CA GLU A 92 -14.23 0.68 28.39
C GLU A 92 -14.58 -0.53 29.26
N LEU A 93 -14.13 -1.72 28.88
CA LEU A 93 -14.42 -2.95 29.61
C LEU A 93 -13.81 -2.95 31.01
N ILE A 94 -12.63 -2.36 31.18
CA ILE A 94 -12.00 -2.13 32.50
C ILE A 94 -12.92 -1.33 33.42
N GLU A 95 -13.68 -0.37 32.89
CA GLU A 95 -14.64 0.41 33.67
C GLU A 95 -15.83 -0.42 34.11
N LEU A 96 -16.38 -1.20 33.17
CA LEU A 96 -17.62 -1.95 33.38
C LEU A 96 -17.43 -3.21 34.22
N GLN A 97 -16.26 -3.84 34.15
CA GLN A 97 -15.97 -5.13 34.79
C GLN A 97 -14.59 -5.16 35.45
N PRO A 98 -14.38 -4.37 36.52
CA PRO A 98 -13.08 -4.29 37.20
C PRO A 98 -12.66 -5.62 37.84
N ASP A 99 -13.61 -6.48 38.22
CA ASP A 99 -13.32 -7.77 38.86
C ASP A 99 -12.64 -8.77 37.91
N LEU A 100 -12.78 -8.59 36.60
CA LEU A 100 -12.15 -9.44 35.58
C LEU A 100 -10.80 -8.92 35.10
N LEU A 101 -10.32 -7.80 35.65
CA LEU A 101 -9.18 -7.04 35.15
C LEU A 101 -7.92 -7.90 34.95
N LEU A 102 -7.60 -8.82 35.88
CA LEU A 102 -6.42 -9.67 35.76
C LEU A 102 -6.45 -10.57 34.51
N ASN A 103 -7.60 -11.22 34.28
CA ASN A 103 -7.79 -12.12 33.13
C ASN A 103 -7.87 -11.33 31.83
N LEU A 104 -8.61 -10.22 31.84
CA LEU A 104 -8.77 -9.33 30.69
C LEU A 104 -7.44 -8.70 30.28
N LYS A 105 -6.62 -8.24 31.24
CA LYS A 105 -5.29 -7.67 30.98
C LYS A 105 -4.40 -8.63 30.24
N THR A 106 -4.30 -9.87 30.74
CA THR A 106 -3.40 -10.88 30.14
C THR A 106 -3.85 -11.25 28.74
N PHE A 107 -5.16 -11.48 28.55
CA PHE A 107 -5.73 -11.77 27.25
C PHE A 107 -5.50 -10.62 26.25
N PHE A 108 -5.85 -9.40 26.66
CA PHE A 108 -5.71 -8.22 25.81
C PHE A 108 -4.25 -7.94 25.46
N ALA A 109 -3.32 -8.04 26.42
CA ALA A 109 -1.90 -7.81 26.18
C ALA A 109 -1.30 -8.79 25.16
N ASN A 110 -1.76 -10.04 25.13
CA ASN A 110 -1.33 -11.01 24.12
C ASN A 110 -1.95 -10.70 22.75
N ASN A 111 -3.25 -10.44 22.70
CA ASN A 111 -3.94 -10.10 21.45
C ASN A 111 -3.35 -8.85 20.80
N ILE A 112 -3.20 -7.75 21.56
CA ILE A 112 -2.65 -6.50 21.02
C ILE A 112 -1.17 -6.65 20.60
N ARG A 113 -0.43 -7.59 21.19
CA ARG A 113 0.93 -7.93 20.76
C ARG A 113 0.93 -8.62 19.41
N ASP A 114 0.02 -9.57 19.18
CA ASP A 114 -0.13 -10.25 17.90
C ASP A 114 -0.52 -9.26 16.81
N GLU A 115 -1.45 -8.36 17.12
CA GLU A 115 -1.85 -7.24 16.26
C GLU A 115 -0.66 -6.32 15.92
N TYR A 116 0.10 -5.91 16.94
CA TYR A 116 1.33 -5.15 16.75
C TYR A 116 2.32 -5.87 15.81
N THR A 117 2.55 -7.17 15.99
CA THR A 117 3.47 -7.94 15.14
C THR A 117 2.98 -8.00 13.71
N ARG A 118 1.68 -8.21 13.50
CA ARG A 118 1.06 -8.20 12.16
C ARG A 118 1.23 -6.85 11.47
N VAL A 119 0.85 -5.77 12.14
CA VAL A 119 0.93 -4.40 11.62
C VAL A 119 2.37 -4.02 11.29
N THR A 120 3.30 -4.23 12.22
CA THR A 120 4.71 -3.86 12.00
C THR A 120 5.37 -4.68 10.90
N SER A 121 5.02 -5.97 10.77
CA SER A 121 5.47 -6.79 9.65
C SER A 121 4.88 -6.28 8.32
N GLY A 122 3.62 -5.87 8.32
CA GLY A 122 2.98 -5.22 7.18
C GLY A 122 3.72 -3.95 6.75
N ILE A 123 4.01 -3.04 7.68
CA ILE A 123 4.78 -1.81 7.44
C ILE A 123 6.16 -2.13 6.87
N ALA A 124 6.87 -3.10 7.45
CA ALA A 124 8.21 -3.48 6.99
C ALA A 124 8.24 -4.00 5.54
N ASN A 125 7.12 -4.55 5.06
CA ASN A 125 6.96 -5.06 3.70
C ASN A 125 6.51 -3.99 2.70
N LEU A 126 6.15 -2.78 3.16
CA LEU A 126 5.82 -1.68 2.26
C LEU A 126 7.09 -1.15 1.58
N PRO A 127 7.02 -0.78 0.29
CA PRO A 127 8.13 -0.11 -0.37
C PRO A 127 8.38 1.25 0.29
N LYS A 128 9.65 1.53 0.58
CA LYS A 128 10.06 2.79 1.18
C LYS A 128 9.86 3.94 0.18
N PRO A 129 9.21 5.05 0.58
CA PRO A 129 9.08 6.21 -0.27
C PRO A 129 10.45 6.79 -0.62
N GLN A 130 10.63 7.26 -1.87
CA GLN A 130 11.89 7.85 -2.32
C GLN A 130 11.98 9.36 -2.09
N ASN A 131 10.83 10.05 -1.98
CA ASN A 131 10.80 11.48 -1.72
C ASN A 131 10.95 11.75 -0.20
N THR A 132 11.46 12.95 0.13
CA THR A 132 11.79 13.31 1.51
C THR A 132 10.56 13.42 2.42
N GLU A 133 9.44 13.92 1.92
CA GLU A 133 8.24 14.16 2.74
C GLU A 133 7.56 12.84 3.14
N SER A 134 7.22 12.01 2.16
CA SER A 134 6.68 10.66 2.40
C SER A 134 7.69 9.80 3.17
N GLY A 135 9.00 10.01 2.96
CA GLY A 135 10.06 9.35 3.74
C GLY A 135 10.05 9.71 5.22
N GLN A 136 9.79 10.99 5.56
CA GLN A 136 9.62 11.42 6.95
C GLN A 136 8.33 10.83 7.57
N LYS A 137 7.22 10.83 6.84
CA LYS A 137 5.96 10.20 7.26
C LYS A 137 6.15 8.70 7.52
N PHE A 138 6.89 8.01 6.66
CA PHE A 138 7.26 6.62 6.88
C PHE A 138 8.15 6.44 8.12
N GLY A 139 9.11 7.34 8.35
CA GLY A 139 9.92 7.36 9.58
C GLY A 139 9.08 7.55 10.85
N ASN A 140 8.01 8.34 10.79
CA ASN A 140 7.08 8.50 11.90
C ASN A 140 6.37 7.18 12.25
N LEU A 141 6.05 6.33 11.27
CA LEU A 141 5.49 4.99 11.54
C LEU A 141 6.43 4.14 12.40
N GLU A 142 7.74 4.23 12.18
CA GLU A 142 8.74 3.50 12.99
C GLU A 142 8.83 4.03 14.43
N ILE A 143 8.57 5.32 14.64
CA ILE A 143 8.50 5.93 15.97
C ILE A 143 7.24 5.44 16.69
N ILE A 144 6.08 5.51 16.02
CA ILE A 144 4.81 5.03 16.58
C ILE A 144 4.90 3.54 16.91
N ALA A 145 5.49 2.72 16.03
CA ALA A 145 5.70 1.30 16.29
C ALA A 145 6.55 1.05 17.55
N ARG A 146 7.63 1.81 17.76
CA ARG A 146 8.43 1.72 18.98
C ARG A 146 7.61 2.08 20.22
N ASN A 147 6.84 3.15 20.17
CA ASN A 147 5.96 3.55 21.27
C ASN A 147 4.92 2.47 21.59
N LEU A 148 4.28 1.89 20.57
CA LEU A 148 3.33 0.79 20.73
C LEU A 148 3.98 -0.41 21.43
N ARG A 149 5.16 -0.85 20.97
CA ARG A 149 5.91 -1.94 21.61
C ARG A 149 6.15 -1.67 23.09
N ASP A 150 6.58 -0.45 23.41
CA ASP A 150 6.91 -0.06 24.77
C ASP A 150 5.65 0.03 25.65
N LEU A 151 4.52 0.51 25.11
CA LEU A 151 3.21 0.52 25.79
C LEU A 151 2.68 -0.89 26.03
N ILE A 152 2.82 -1.80 25.06
CA ILE A 152 2.43 -3.21 25.21
C ILE A 152 3.27 -3.87 26.30
N GLN A 153 4.57 -3.56 26.37
CA GLN A 153 5.43 -4.07 27.42
C GLN A 153 5.04 -3.48 28.78
N GLN A 154 4.78 -2.18 28.87
CA GLN A 154 4.26 -1.53 30.08
C GLN A 154 2.93 -2.15 30.54
N LEU A 155 2.02 -2.48 29.61
CA LEU A 155 0.76 -3.15 29.94
C LEU A 155 1.01 -4.53 30.58
N ARG A 156 1.94 -5.32 30.04
CA ARG A 156 2.29 -6.65 30.57
C ARG A 156 2.88 -6.53 31.98
N ASP A 157 3.75 -5.55 32.18
CA ASP A 157 4.49 -5.35 33.43
C ASP A 157 3.69 -4.57 34.48
N SER A 158 2.59 -3.92 34.10
CA SER A 158 1.73 -3.13 34.99
C SER A 158 1.13 -3.96 36.12
N ASN A 159 0.95 -3.31 37.28
CA ASN A 159 0.30 -3.94 38.42
C ASN A 159 -1.16 -4.22 38.09
N SER A 160 -1.57 -5.49 38.17
CA SER A 160 -2.93 -5.92 37.83
C SER A 160 -4.03 -5.32 38.73
N GLY A 161 -3.67 -4.73 39.87
CA GLY A 161 -4.61 -3.99 40.73
C GLY A 161 -4.74 -2.50 40.38
N ASP A 162 -3.88 -1.96 39.52
CA ASP A 162 -3.90 -0.53 39.15
C ASP A 162 -4.74 -0.32 37.89
N LYS A 163 -6.06 -0.29 38.10
CA LYS A 163 -7.07 -0.06 37.06
C LYS A 163 -6.78 1.18 36.21
N GLU A 164 -6.44 2.29 36.86
CA GLU A 164 -6.24 3.58 36.19
C GLU A 164 -4.98 3.56 35.32
N GLN A 165 -3.90 2.94 35.79
CA GLN A 165 -2.70 2.74 34.98
C GLN A 165 -3.00 1.90 33.73
N ILE A 166 -3.67 0.76 33.89
CA ILE A 166 -3.99 -0.14 32.77
C ILE A 166 -4.88 0.56 31.75
N LYS A 167 -5.91 1.28 32.22
CA LYS A 167 -6.80 2.08 31.38
C LYS A 167 -6.06 3.19 30.64
N ALA A 168 -5.16 3.89 31.31
CA ALA A 168 -4.34 4.93 30.69
C ALA A 168 -3.44 4.36 29.60
N ILE A 169 -2.85 3.17 29.80
CA ILE A 169 -2.06 2.48 28.78
C ILE A 169 -2.95 2.08 27.59
N ALA A 170 -4.12 1.50 27.84
CA ALA A 170 -5.08 1.13 26.79
C ALA A 170 -5.49 2.33 25.91
N LYS A 171 -5.79 3.48 26.53
CA LYS A 171 -6.09 4.72 25.81
C LYS A 171 -4.91 5.23 24.98
N LYS A 172 -3.69 5.14 25.52
CA LYS A 172 -2.47 5.51 24.77
C LYS A 172 -2.24 4.57 23.59
N LEU A 173 -2.47 3.27 23.75
CA LEU A 173 -2.41 2.30 22.64
C LEU A 173 -3.40 2.69 21.54
N SER A 174 -4.66 2.95 21.89
CA SER A 174 -5.66 3.43 20.93
C SER A 174 -5.21 4.68 20.19
N SER A 175 -4.74 5.71 20.92
CA SER A 175 -4.24 6.95 20.33
C SER A 175 -3.08 6.70 19.36
N GLN A 176 -2.11 5.85 19.72
CA GLN A 176 -0.97 5.55 18.85
C GLN A 176 -1.39 4.77 17.60
N TYR A 177 -2.32 3.82 17.70
CA TYR A 177 -2.86 3.16 16.50
C TYR A 177 -3.67 4.15 15.63
N SER A 178 -4.42 5.07 16.22
CA SER A 178 -5.11 6.13 15.47
C SER A 178 -4.12 7.04 14.72
N ASP A 179 -3.00 7.43 15.36
CA ASP A 179 -1.95 8.22 14.71
C ASP A 179 -1.29 7.44 13.55
N MET A 180 -1.11 6.13 13.74
CA MET A 180 -0.61 5.23 12.69
C MET A 180 -1.58 5.14 11.51
N GLU A 181 -2.89 5.01 11.79
CA GLU A 181 -3.93 4.98 10.78
C GLU A 181 -3.93 6.26 9.93
N ALA A 182 -3.85 7.42 10.60
CA ALA A 182 -3.82 8.72 9.96
C ALA A 182 -2.60 8.84 9.04
N THR A 183 -1.42 8.44 9.53
CA THR A 183 -0.17 8.48 8.76
C THR A 183 -0.23 7.56 7.53
N LEU A 184 -0.72 6.33 7.70
CA LEU A 184 -0.89 5.38 6.59
C LEU A 184 -1.91 5.86 5.55
N SER A 185 -3.01 6.47 6.02
CA SER A 185 -4.05 7.02 5.15
C SER A 185 -3.53 8.22 4.35
N GLU A 186 -2.70 9.05 4.95
CA GLU A 186 -2.05 10.19 4.27
C GLU A 186 -1.07 9.71 3.20
N LEU A 187 -0.21 8.73 3.53
CA LEU A 187 0.70 8.10 2.57
C LEU A 187 -0.05 7.44 1.41
N LEU A 188 -1.15 6.74 1.69
CA LEU A 188 -2.01 6.19 0.63
C LEU A 188 -2.62 7.29 -0.24
N ARG A 189 -3.08 8.38 0.37
CA ARG A 189 -3.63 9.52 -0.36
C ARG A 189 -2.60 10.18 -1.27
N GLU A 190 -1.35 10.33 -0.83
CA GLU A 190 -0.26 10.84 -1.66
C GLU A 190 0.03 9.93 -2.86
N ILE A 191 0.06 8.61 -2.64
CA ILE A 191 0.21 7.63 -3.72
C ILE A 191 -0.91 7.79 -4.74
N LEU A 192 -2.15 7.96 -4.29
CA LEU A 192 -3.29 8.14 -5.19
C LEU A 192 -3.30 9.49 -5.90
N ALA A 193 -2.96 10.58 -5.20
CA ALA A 193 -2.89 11.93 -5.78
C ALA A 193 -1.80 12.02 -6.86
N GLY A 194 -0.67 11.33 -6.67
CA GLY A 194 0.38 11.23 -7.69
C GLY A 194 -0.11 10.63 -9.02
N LEU A 195 -1.18 9.83 -9.00
CA LEU A 195 -1.80 9.24 -10.20
C LEU A 195 -2.75 10.19 -10.92
N GLU A 196 -3.35 11.13 -10.20
CA GLU A 196 -4.28 12.11 -10.76
C GLU A 196 -3.52 13.27 -11.43
N SER A 197 -2.26 13.50 -11.03
CA SER A 197 -1.40 14.57 -11.54
C SER A 197 -0.57 14.23 -12.79
N THR A 198 -0.70 13.01 -13.33
CA THR A 198 -0.04 12.55 -14.57
C THR A 198 -1.04 12.31 -15.69
#